data_AF-A0A845TWP7-F1
#
_entry.id   AF-A0A845TWP7-F1
#
_cell.length_a   1.000
_cell.length_b   1.000
_cell.length_c   1.000
_cell.angle_alpha   90.00
_cell.angle_beta   90.00
_cell.angle_gamma   90.00
#
_symmetry.space_group_name_H-M   'P 1'
#
loop_
_entity.id
_entity.type
_entity.pdbx_description
1 polymer ?
#
loop_
_entity_poly.entity_id
_entity_poly.type
_entity_poly.pdbx_seq_one_letter_code
_entity_poly.pdbx_strand_id
1 'polypeptide(L)'
;MIRLAEPVMITSPAIFPNACAGRPYTFTVQTSGGVPPLQFSFSSNAWIAINLDPATGTFSGTSAGVGTFTGTLGVLDSAQPISTQGQNVSLTVVNCP
;
A
#
# COMPACT_ATOMS: atom_id res chain seq x y z
N MET A 1 -18.24 28.05 5.55
CA MET A 1 -18.73 26.70 5.20
C MET A 1 -17.69 25.70 5.63
N ILE A 2 -18.00 24.80 6.57
CA ILE A 2 -17.15 23.64 6.87
C ILE A 2 -17.60 22.54 5.91
N ARG A 3 -16.75 22.16 4.95
CA ARG A 3 -16.99 20.94 4.16
C ARG A 3 -16.54 19.79 5.03
N LEU A 4 -17.48 18.96 5.50
CA LEU A 4 -17.15 17.71 6.17
C LEU A 4 -16.58 16.78 5.10
N ALA A 5 -15.25 16.64 5.04
CA ALA A 5 -14.64 15.64 4.18
C ALA A 5 -14.84 14.26 4.81
N GLU A 6 -15.26 13.29 4.01
CA GLU A 6 -15.26 11.89 4.44
C GLU A 6 -13.82 11.48 4.76
N PRO A 7 -13.57 10.74 5.85
CA PRO A 7 -12.21 10.32 6.18
C PRO A 7 -11.65 9.40 5.10
N VAL A 8 -10.33 9.50 4.86
CA VAL A 8 -9.65 8.60 3.93
C VAL A 8 -9.66 7.18 4.52
N MET A 9 -10.01 6.20 3.69
CA MET A 9 -10.02 4.79 4.07
C MET A 9 -9.38 3.95 2.97
N ILE A 10 -8.44 3.07 3.32
CA ILE A 10 -7.94 2.02 2.45
C ILE A 10 -9.00 0.92 2.37
N THR A 11 -9.38 0.59 1.14
CA THR A 11 -10.40 -0.42 0.80
C THR A 11 -9.80 -1.65 0.13
N SER A 12 -8.54 -1.58 -0.30
CA SER A 12 -7.84 -2.75 -0.82
C SER A 12 -7.66 -3.83 0.26
N PRO A 13 -7.63 -5.12 -0.12
CA PRO A 13 -7.31 -6.20 0.80
C PRO A 13 -5.95 -6.00 1.47
N ALA A 14 -5.85 -6.35 2.75
CA ALA A 14 -4.60 -6.38 3.50
C ALA A 14 -3.62 -7.42 2.97
N ILE A 15 -4.11 -8.48 2.30
CA ILE A 15 -3.28 -9.54 1.74
C ILE A 15 -3.19 -9.33 0.24
N PHE A 16 -2.00 -9.02 -0.25
CA PHE A 16 -1.74 -8.90 -1.68
C PHE A 16 -1.70 -10.27 -2.36
N PRO A 17 -2.05 -10.34 -3.66
CA PRO A 17 -1.88 -11.55 -4.45
C PRO A 17 -0.45 -12.08 -4.38
N ASN A 18 -0.30 -13.41 -4.42
CA ASN A 18 1.01 -14.03 -4.38
C ASN A 18 1.88 -13.54 -5.54
N ALA A 19 3.14 -13.21 -5.25
CA ALA A 19 4.13 -12.88 -6.26
C ALA A 19 5.04 -14.08 -6.56
N CYS A 20 5.60 -14.13 -7.75
CA CYS A 20 6.59 -15.14 -8.12
C CYS A 20 8.00 -14.63 -7.84
N ALA A 21 8.84 -15.46 -7.22
CA ALA A 21 10.26 -15.14 -7.09
C ALA A 21 10.88 -14.87 -8.48
N GLY A 22 11.65 -13.79 -8.58
CA GLY A 22 12.34 -13.35 -9.80
C GLY A 22 11.44 -12.76 -10.90
N ARG A 23 10.12 -12.62 -10.68
CA ARG A 23 9.21 -11.95 -11.64
C ARG A 23 8.76 -10.59 -11.10
N PRO A 24 8.56 -9.59 -11.98
CA PRO A 24 7.99 -8.32 -11.58
C PRO A 24 6.55 -8.50 -11.12
N TYR A 25 6.19 -7.79 -10.04
CA TYR A 25 4.82 -7.71 -9.55
C TYR A 25 4.40 -6.25 -9.39
N THR A 26 3.09 -5.99 -9.49
CA THR A 26 2.49 -4.68 -9.28
C THR A 26 1.16 -4.81 -8.55
N PHE A 27 0.94 -3.97 -7.54
CA PHE A 27 -0.30 -3.88 -6.77
C PHE A 27 -0.66 -2.42 -6.61
N THR A 28 -1.93 -2.06 -6.71
CA THR A 28 -2.36 -0.67 -6.49
C THR A 28 -3.34 -0.64 -5.33
N VAL A 29 -3.01 0.16 -4.33
CA VAL A 29 -3.88 0.39 -3.17
C VAL A 29 -5.14 1.11 -3.65
N GLN A 30 -6.29 0.68 -3.14
CA GLN A 30 -7.56 1.35 -3.38
C GLN A 30 -7.95 2.09 -2.11
N THR A 31 -8.46 3.32 -2.28
CA THR A 31 -8.93 4.16 -1.19
C THR A 31 -10.30 4.72 -1.50
N SER A 32 -11.06 5.06 -0.47
CA SER A 32 -12.33 5.79 -0.54
C SER A 32 -12.30 6.99 0.40
N GLY A 33 -13.10 8.01 0.10
CA GLY A 33 -13.11 9.26 0.87
C GLY A 33 -11.80 10.03 0.74
N GLY A 34 -11.57 10.95 1.68
CA GLY A 34 -10.42 11.83 1.72
C GLY A 34 -10.47 12.99 0.72
N VAL A 35 -9.64 13.99 0.96
CA VAL A 35 -9.44 15.12 0.03
C VAL A 35 -8.12 14.94 -0.73
N PRO A 36 -8.14 14.89 -2.08
CA PRO A 36 -6.92 14.85 -2.87
C PRO A 36 -6.11 16.15 -2.74
N PRO A 37 -4.76 16.10 -2.81
CA PRO A 37 -3.95 14.91 -3.10
C PRO A 37 -3.83 13.94 -1.91
N LEU A 38 -3.91 12.65 -2.21
CA LEU A 38 -3.59 11.58 -1.25
C LEU A 38 -2.09 11.30 -1.30
N GLN A 39 -1.52 10.97 -0.15
CA GLN A 39 -0.11 10.60 -0.03
C GLN A 39 0.02 9.26 0.70
N PHE A 40 0.65 8.31 0.02
CA PHE A 40 0.87 6.96 0.52
C PHE A 40 2.27 6.84 1.13
N SER A 41 2.38 6.03 2.16
CA SER A 41 3.62 5.70 2.85
C SER A 41 3.65 4.21 3.17
N PHE A 42 4.84 3.63 3.20
CA PHE A 42 5.01 2.23 3.56
C PHE A 42 6.24 2.07 4.42
N SER A 43 6.10 1.28 5.48
CA SER A 43 7.20 0.93 6.37
C SER A 43 7.20 -0.58 6.62
N SER A 44 8.39 -1.19 6.55
CA SER A 44 8.59 -2.58 6.92
C SER A 44 10.02 -2.75 7.47
N ASN A 45 10.17 -3.72 8.37
CA ASN A 45 11.43 -4.11 8.98
C ASN A 45 12.18 -5.20 8.19
N ALA A 46 11.51 -5.90 7.26
CA ALA A 46 12.07 -7.06 6.56
C ALA A 46 11.76 -7.09 5.04
N TRP A 47 10.97 -6.14 4.53
CA TRP A 47 10.51 -6.15 3.16
C TRP A 47 11.48 -5.43 2.23
N ILE A 48 12.39 -6.21 1.68
CA ILE A 48 13.34 -5.77 0.64
C ILE A 48 12.72 -6.01 -0.74
N ALA A 49 12.86 -5.00 -1.62
CA ALA A 49 12.41 -4.97 -3.02
C ALA A 49 10.94 -4.62 -3.33
N ILE A 50 10.24 -3.88 -2.44
CA ILE A 50 9.04 -3.13 -2.81
C ILE A 50 9.39 -1.65 -3.01
N ASN A 51 8.96 -1.10 -4.13
CA ASN A 51 8.90 0.33 -4.40
C ASN A 51 7.43 0.75 -4.31
N LEU A 52 7.11 1.68 -3.40
CA LEU A 52 5.83 2.35 -3.36
C LEU A 52 5.94 3.67 -4.11
N ASP A 53 5.05 3.91 -5.06
CA ASP A 53 4.79 5.26 -5.56
C ASP A 53 3.86 5.98 -4.56
N PRO A 54 4.36 7.01 -3.85
CA PRO A 54 3.59 7.71 -2.82
C PRO A 54 2.44 8.55 -3.36
N ALA A 55 2.38 8.84 -4.67
CA ALA A 55 1.31 9.64 -5.28
C ALA A 55 0.16 8.78 -5.79
N THR A 56 0.46 7.57 -6.28
CA THR A 56 -0.53 6.66 -6.88
C THR A 56 -0.93 5.51 -5.96
N GLY A 57 -0.14 5.22 -4.92
CA GLY A 57 -0.36 4.04 -4.09
C GLY A 57 -0.01 2.73 -4.81
N THR A 58 0.76 2.80 -5.89
CA THR A 58 1.21 1.61 -6.64
C THR A 58 2.48 1.05 -6.00
N PHE A 59 2.38 -0.18 -5.53
CA PHE A 59 3.48 -1.03 -5.14
C PHE A 59 4.02 -1.79 -6.35
N SER A 60 5.32 -1.76 -6.57
CA SER A 60 5.99 -2.50 -7.63
C SER A 60 7.31 -3.08 -7.16
N GLY A 61 7.74 -4.20 -7.71
CA GLY A 61 8.97 -4.83 -7.24
C GLY A 61 9.33 -6.12 -7.95
N THR A 62 10.48 -6.67 -7.58
CA THR A 62 10.95 -8.00 -8.00
C THR A 62 11.70 -8.61 -6.83
N SER A 63 11.08 -9.55 -6.12
CA SER A 63 11.71 -10.24 -4.99
C SER A 63 12.42 -11.48 -5.48
N ALA A 64 13.68 -11.69 -5.08
CA ALA A 64 14.40 -12.93 -5.30
C ALA A 64 14.13 -13.98 -4.20
N GLY A 65 13.67 -13.55 -3.02
CA GLY A 65 13.40 -14.40 -1.87
C GLY A 65 11.96 -14.88 -1.82
N VAL A 66 11.76 -16.17 -1.58
CA VAL A 66 10.48 -16.79 -1.24
C VAL A 66 10.18 -16.55 0.23
N GLY A 67 8.92 -16.26 0.56
CA GLY A 67 8.50 -16.03 1.93
C GLY A 67 7.30 -15.09 2.02
N THR A 68 6.76 -14.95 3.22
CA THR A 68 5.73 -13.95 3.51
C THR A 68 6.39 -12.72 4.12
N PHE A 69 6.20 -11.59 3.47
CA PHE A 69 6.66 -10.29 3.92
C PHE A 69 5.46 -9.52 4.49
N THR A 70 5.69 -8.74 5.54
CA THR A 70 4.66 -7.91 6.18
C THR A 70 5.15 -6.48 6.35
N GLY A 71 4.24 -5.53 6.29
CA GLY A 71 4.55 -4.11 6.47
C GLY A 71 3.31 -3.30 6.81
N THR A 72 3.51 -2.03 7.12
CA THR A 72 2.45 -1.08 7.44
C THR A 72 2.34 -0.07 6.30
N LEU A 73 1.21 -0.12 5.60
CA LEU A 73 0.80 0.89 4.62
C LEU A 73 0.06 2.00 5.37
N GLY A 74 0.40 3.25 5.07
CA GLY A 74 -0.31 4.43 5.52
C GLY A 74 -0.77 5.28 4.34
N VAL A 75 -1.91 5.93 4.49
CA VAL A 75 -2.40 6.97 3.59
C VAL A 75 -2.81 8.19 4.40
N LEU A 76 -2.47 9.38 3.91
CA LEU A 76 -2.97 10.65 4.42
C LEU A 76 -3.61 11.44 3.29
N ASP A 77 -4.59 12.27 3.62
CA ASP A 77 -5.23 13.20 2.70
C ASP A 77 -4.75 14.65 2.91
N SER A 78 -5.24 15.58 2.10
CA SER A 78 -4.92 17.00 2.22
C SER A 78 -6.02 17.81 2.94
N ALA A 79 -6.91 17.16 3.69
CA ALA A 79 -8.01 17.83 4.37
C ALA A 79 -7.51 18.65 5.58
N GLN A 80 -8.39 19.51 6.11
CA GLN A 80 -8.15 20.27 7.34
C GLN A 80 -9.35 20.09 8.27
N PRO A 81 -9.25 19.28 9.34
CA PRO A 81 -8.07 18.51 9.77
C PRO A 81 -7.69 17.37 8.80
N ILE A 82 -6.40 17.00 8.78
CA ILE A 82 -5.88 15.90 7.95
C ILE A 82 -6.49 14.58 8.41
N SER A 83 -6.97 13.78 7.46
CA SER A 83 -7.39 12.41 7.66
C SER A 83 -6.25 11.45 7.35
N THR A 84 -6.04 10.45 8.20
CA THR A 84 -5.01 9.42 8.02
C THR A 84 -5.58 8.05 8.27
N GLN A 85 -5.12 7.06 7.52
CA GLN A 85 -5.45 5.65 7.77
C GLN A 85 -4.20 4.79 7.61
N GLY A 86 -4.13 3.72 8.39
CA GLY A 86 -3.07 2.72 8.32
C GLY A 86 -3.64 1.32 8.22
N GLN A 87 -2.98 0.46 7.45
CA GLN A 87 -3.32 -0.94 7.28
C GLN A 87 -2.04 -1.78 7.28
N ASN A 88 -2.03 -2.85 8.07
CA ASN A 88 -1.00 -3.87 7.97
C ASN A 88 -1.25 -4.68 6.70
N VAL A 89 -0.23 -4.81 5.85
CA VAL A 89 -0.30 -5.53 4.59
C VAL A 89 0.70 -6.68 4.54
N SER A 90 0.38 -7.71 3.77
CA SER A 90 1.25 -8.87 3.56
C SER A 90 1.33 -9.28 2.09
N LEU A 91 2.48 -9.80 1.69
CA LEU A 91 2.72 -10.40 0.38
C LEU A 91 3.43 -11.72 0.57
N THR A 92 2.90 -12.75 -0.08
CA THR A 92 3.61 -14.03 -0.14
C THR A 92 4.28 -14.14 -1.49
N VAL A 93 5.61 -14.28 -1.47
CA VAL A 93 6.41 -14.60 -2.64
C VAL A 93 6.60 -16.12 -2.66
N VAL A 94 6.22 -16.76 -3.75
CA VAL A 94 6.33 -18.21 -3.95
C VAL A 94 7.23 -18.53 -5.13
N ASN A 95 7.75 -19.76 -5.18
CA ASN A 95 8.31 -20.30 -6.41
C ASN A 95 7.15 -20.64 -7.35
N CYS A 96 7.02 -19.85 -8.41
CA CYS A 96 6.07 -20.17 -9.46
C CYS A 96 6.61 -21.29 -10.35
N PRO A 97 5.72 -22.11 -10.93
CA PRO A 97 6.11 -23.09 -11.91
C PRO A 97 6.76 -22.45 -13.14
#